data_AF-A0A950NPK7-F1
#
_entry.id   AF-A0A950NPK7-F1
#
_cell.length_a   1.000
_cell.length_b   1.000
_cell.length_c   1.000
_cell.angle_alpha   90.00
_cell.angle_beta   90.00
_cell.angle_gamma   90.00
#
_symmetry.space_group_name_H-M   'P 1'
#
loop_
_entity.id
_entity.type
_entity.pdbx_description
1 polymer ?
#
loop_
_entity_poly.entity_id
_entity_poly.type
_entity_poly.pdbx_seq_one_letter_code
_entity_poly.pdbx_strand_id
1 'polypeptide(L)'
;MDVGLTHVALPVADPSASTRFYERYAEMRVVHDRTEAPDSRVVWLSDLTRPFVVVLIQYPGDVAALTGWAHLGVACRSREEVDRRCADARDAGIAAQGPYDSGPPVGYW
;
A
#
# COMPACT_ATOMS: atom_id res chain seq x y z
N MET A 1 -21.97 -13.71 -13.32
CA MET A 1 -21.33 -12.53 -13.92
C MET A 1 -20.32 -12.03 -12.91
N ASP A 2 -19.05 -11.97 -13.28
CA ASP A 2 -18.00 -11.35 -12.46
C ASP A 2 -18.10 -9.82 -12.60
N VAL A 3 -17.94 -9.10 -11.49
CA VAL A 3 -17.99 -7.63 -11.40
C VAL A 3 -16.62 -7.01 -11.10
N GLY A 4 -15.56 -7.82 -11.06
CA GLY A 4 -14.18 -7.40 -10.90
C GLY A 4 -13.60 -7.65 -9.50
N LEU A 5 -12.26 -7.58 -9.42
CA LEU A 5 -11.54 -7.66 -8.15
C LEU A 5 -11.84 -6.43 -7.29
N THR A 6 -12.35 -6.64 -6.07
CA THR A 6 -12.84 -5.56 -5.20
C THR A 6 -11.89 -5.24 -4.05
N HIS A 7 -11.04 -6.17 -3.64
CA HIS A 7 -10.13 -5.93 -2.52
C HIS A 7 -8.95 -6.88 -2.48
N VAL A 8 -7.95 -6.50 -1.69
CA VAL A 8 -6.91 -7.37 -1.16
C VAL A 8 -6.83 -7.18 0.35
N ALA A 9 -6.76 -8.28 1.10
CA ALA A 9 -6.59 -8.25 2.55
C ALA A 9 -5.17 -8.62 2.93
N LEU A 10 -4.52 -7.79 3.74
CA LEU A 10 -3.14 -7.93 4.18
C LEU A 10 -3.10 -7.97 5.71
N PRO A 11 -2.58 -9.05 6.32
CA PRO A 11 -2.25 -9.02 7.73
C PRO A 11 -1.13 -8.01 7.98
N VAL A 12 -1.23 -7.22 9.05
CA VAL A 12 -0.22 -6.23 9.45
C VAL A 12 -0.04 -6.23 10.96
N ALA A 13 1.19 -6.00 11.41
CA ALA A 13 1.48 -5.90 12.84
C ALA A 13 0.97 -4.58 13.43
N ASP A 14 1.09 -3.48 12.68
CA ASP A 14 0.61 -2.15 13.06
C ASP A 14 -0.25 -1.56 11.92
N PRO A 15 -1.60 -1.59 12.05
CA PRO A 15 -2.49 -0.95 11.10
C PRO A 15 -2.25 0.55 10.95
N SER A 16 -1.91 1.26 12.04
CA SER A 16 -1.68 2.71 12.00
C SER A 16 -0.43 3.05 11.19
N ALA A 17 0.67 2.32 11.38
CA ALA A 17 1.88 2.52 10.58
C ALA A 17 1.64 2.23 9.10
N SER A 18 0.91 1.14 8.82
CA SER A 18 0.57 0.75 7.44
C SER A 18 -0.38 1.77 6.79
N THR A 19 -1.37 2.29 7.51
CA THR A 19 -2.24 3.37 7.05
C THR A 19 -1.43 4.60 6.67
N ARG A 20 -0.53 5.07 7.54
CA ARG A 20 0.33 6.24 7.24
C ARG A 20 1.18 6.02 5.98
N PHE A 21 1.67 4.80 5.76
CA PHE A 21 2.43 4.45 4.56
C PHE A 21 1.57 4.60 3.30
N TYR A 22 0.38 4.00 3.27
CA TYR A 22 -0.51 4.09 2.11
C TYR A 22 -1.08 5.49 1.88
N GLU A 23 -1.36 6.25 2.94
CA GLU A 23 -1.77 7.66 2.82
C GLU A 23 -0.66 8.49 2.17
N ARG A 24 0.59 8.32 2.61
CA ARG A 24 1.74 9.12 2.14
C ARG A 24 2.21 8.75 0.74
N TYR A 25 2.35 7.45 0.46
CA TYR A 25 3.01 6.98 -0.77
C TYR A 25 2.05 6.50 -1.86
N ALA A 26 0.78 6.23 -1.51
CA ALA A 26 -0.24 5.77 -2.43
C ALA A 26 -1.47 6.69 -2.50
N GLU A 27 -1.46 7.84 -1.81
CA GLU A 27 -2.57 8.81 -1.75
C GLU A 27 -3.93 8.19 -1.37
N MET A 28 -3.91 7.04 -0.68
CA MET A 28 -5.12 6.37 -0.23
C MET A 28 -5.66 7.02 1.03
N ARG A 29 -6.94 6.76 1.32
CA ARG A 29 -7.63 7.28 2.51
C ARG A 29 -8.40 6.16 3.21
N VAL A 30 -8.55 6.29 4.52
CA VAL A 30 -9.40 5.40 5.30
C VAL A 30 -10.87 5.62 4.92
N VAL A 31 -11.51 4.56 4.43
CA VAL A 31 -12.95 4.55 4.09
C VAL A 31 -13.78 3.78 5.12
N HIS A 32 -13.14 2.91 5.90
CA HIS A 32 -13.74 2.25 7.05
C HIS A 32 -12.65 1.89 8.05
N ASP A 33 -12.95 1.97 9.34
CA ASP A 33 -12.05 1.62 10.45
C ASP A 33 -12.89 0.98 11.54
N ARG A 34 -12.50 -0.23 11.94
CA ARG A 34 -13.22 -1.02 12.93
C ARG A 34 -12.25 -1.59 13.94
N THR A 35 -12.53 -1.37 15.21
CA THR A 35 -11.80 -1.98 16.34
C THR A 35 -12.80 -2.74 17.21
N GLU A 36 -12.61 -4.06 17.36
CA GLU A 36 -13.49 -4.92 18.15
C GLU A 36 -12.88 -5.30 19.51
N ALA A 37 -11.55 -5.34 19.60
CA ALA A 37 -10.77 -5.63 20.80
C ALA A 37 -9.40 -4.91 20.70
N PRO A 38 -8.61 -4.82 21.80
CA PRO A 38 -7.34 -4.09 21.81
C PRO A 38 -6.35 -4.45 20.68
N ASP A 39 -6.37 -5.71 20.22
CA ASP A 39 -5.50 -6.21 19.14
C ASP A 39 -6.28 -6.71 17.91
N SER A 40 -7.52 -6.24 17.74
CA SER A 40 -8.41 -6.60 16.64
C SER A 40 -8.92 -5.35 15.94
N ARG A 41 -8.03 -4.70 15.19
CA ARG A 41 -8.36 -3.57 14.32
C ARG A 41 -8.27 -3.96 12.85
N VAL A 42 -9.24 -3.51 12.07
CA VAL A 42 -9.27 -3.66 10.62
C VAL A 42 -9.50 -2.29 9.99
N VAL A 43 -8.67 -1.93 9.01
CA VAL A 43 -8.73 -0.65 8.30
C VAL A 43 -8.90 -0.90 6.82
N TRP A 44 -9.83 -0.21 6.17
CA TRP A 44 -10.06 -0.26 4.73
C TRP A 44 -9.59 1.05 4.12
N LEU A 45 -8.72 0.94 3.12
CA LEU A 45 -8.11 2.06 2.41
C LEU A 45 -8.54 2.06 0.94
N SER A 46 -8.80 3.23 0.39
CA SER A 46 -9.10 3.40 -1.04
C SER A 46 -8.47 4.67 -1.59
N ASP A 47 -8.10 4.64 -2.87
CA ASP A 47 -7.77 5.85 -3.64
C ASP A 47 -9.03 6.57 -4.16
N LEU A 48 -10.23 5.97 -3.98
CA LEU A 48 -11.53 6.46 -4.43
C LEU A 48 -11.66 6.66 -5.95
N THR A 49 -10.72 6.14 -6.73
CA THR A 49 -10.76 6.22 -8.20
C THR A 49 -11.55 5.08 -8.83
N ARG A 50 -11.73 3.99 -8.08
CA ARG A 50 -12.42 2.76 -8.49
C ARG A 50 -12.95 2.01 -7.25
N PRO A 51 -13.93 1.10 -7.41
CA PRO A 51 -14.46 0.30 -6.30
C PRO A 51 -13.47 -0.81 -5.86
N PHE A 52 -12.31 -0.40 -5.35
CA PHE A 52 -11.26 -1.27 -4.82
C PHE A 52 -10.78 -0.77 -3.46
N VAL A 53 -10.52 -1.70 -2.53
CA VAL A 53 -9.97 -1.40 -1.20
C VAL A 53 -8.77 -2.28 -0.84
N VAL A 54 -7.77 -1.70 -0.17
CA VAL A 54 -6.75 -2.44 0.57
C VAL A 54 -7.23 -2.58 2.01
N VAL A 55 -7.35 -3.81 2.49
CA VAL A 55 -7.81 -4.12 3.85
C VAL A 55 -6.62 -4.50 4.71
N LEU A 56 -6.33 -3.71 5.73
CA LEU A 56 -5.28 -3.95 6.70
C LEU A 56 -5.88 -4.62 7.92
N ILE A 57 -5.50 -5.87 8.20
CA ILE A 57 -6.01 -6.66 9.31
C ILE A 57 -4.91 -6.75 10.36
N GLN A 58 -5.13 -6.21 11.57
CA GLN A 58 -4.19 -6.38 12.67
C GLN A 58 -4.02 -7.88 12.97
N TYR A 59 -2.79 -8.34 12.95
CA TYR A 59 -2.44 -9.71 13.29
C TYR A 59 -1.39 -9.71 14.40
N PRO A 60 -1.67 -10.33 15.56
CA PRO A 60 -0.78 -10.28 16.72
C PRO A 60 0.45 -11.21 16.60
N GLY A 61 0.47 -12.11 15.61
CA GLY A 61 1.60 -12.99 15.34
C GLY A 61 2.57 -12.44 14.30
N ASP A 62 3.50 -13.28 13.86
CA ASP A 62 4.44 -12.93 12.81
C ASP A 62 3.73 -12.65 11.50
N VAL A 63 3.87 -11.42 11.00
CA VAL A 63 3.37 -11.01 9.69
C VAL A 63 4.48 -11.21 8.67
N ALA A 64 4.28 -12.16 7.76
CA ALA A 64 5.18 -12.35 6.63
C ALA A 64 5.08 -11.17 5.67
N ALA A 65 6.24 -10.65 5.25
CA ALA A 65 6.30 -9.69 4.15
C ALA A 65 5.87 -10.37 2.84
N LEU A 66 5.36 -9.58 1.89
CA LEU A 66 5.27 -10.03 0.50
C LEU A 66 6.69 -10.35 0.00
N THR A 67 6.89 -11.56 -0.53
CA THR A 67 8.22 -12.06 -0.92
C THR A 67 8.42 -12.07 -2.43
N GLY A 68 9.68 -12.04 -2.86
CA GLY A 68 10.04 -12.05 -4.27
C GLY A 68 9.56 -10.78 -4.97
N TRP A 69 8.79 -10.94 -6.04
CA TRP A 69 8.23 -9.83 -6.82
C TRP A 69 6.73 -9.59 -6.53
N ALA A 70 6.17 -10.13 -5.44
CA ALA A 70 4.80 -9.84 -5.07
C ALA A 70 4.68 -8.38 -4.57
N HIS A 71 3.89 -7.56 -5.25
CA HIS A 71 3.73 -6.14 -4.93
C HIS A 71 2.35 -5.62 -5.34
N LEU A 72 2.01 -4.42 -4.84
CA LEU A 72 0.87 -3.64 -5.29
C LEU A 72 1.40 -2.43 -6.07
N GLY A 73 1.01 -2.30 -7.35
CA GLY A 73 1.39 -1.17 -8.18
C GLY A 73 0.47 0.03 -7.98
N VAL A 74 1.06 1.23 -7.83
CA VAL A 74 0.32 2.50 -7.77
C VAL A 74 0.90 3.44 -8.83
N ALA A 75 0.03 3.94 -9.70
CA ALA A 75 0.46 4.84 -10.77
C ALA A 75 0.80 6.22 -10.20
N CYS A 76 1.98 6.73 -10.55
CA CYS A 76 2.39 8.10 -10.27
C CYS A 76 2.13 8.99 -11.50
N ARG A 77 1.89 10.28 -11.26
CA ARG A 77 1.54 11.25 -12.33
C ARG A 77 2.70 11.52 -13.29
N SER A 78 3.94 11.33 -12.86
CA SER A 78 5.14 11.54 -13.66
C SER A 78 6.34 10.76 -13.09
N ARG A 79 7.48 10.78 -13.80
CA ARG A 79 8.73 10.17 -13.30
C ARG A 79 9.29 10.92 -12.10
N GLU A 80 9.18 12.24 -12.10
CA GLU A 80 9.63 13.10 -11.00
C GLU A 80 8.86 12.81 -9.71
N GLU A 81 7.59 12.40 -9.83
CA GLU A 81 6.78 11.96 -8.70
C GLU A 81 7.30 10.65 -8.09
N VAL A 82 7.72 9.70 -8.93
CA VAL A 82 8.38 8.46 -8.49
C VAL A 82 9.68 8.80 -7.77
N ASP A 83 10.54 9.64 -8.38
CA ASP A 83 11.82 10.06 -7.79
C ASP A 83 11.63 10.69 -6.42
N ARG A 84 10.67 11.62 -6.32
CA ARG A 84 10.35 12.32 -5.07
C ARG A 84 9.90 11.34 -3.99
N ARG A 85 9.01 10.40 -4.31
CA ARG A 85 8.51 9.40 -3.34
C ARG A 85 9.61 8.44 -2.89
N CYS A 86 10.47 7.99 -3.80
CA CYS A 86 11.62 7.14 -3.46
C CYS A 86 12.62 7.86 -2.55
N ALA A 87 12.93 9.14 -2.83
CA ALA A 87 13.79 9.95 -1.97
C ALA A 87 13.16 10.14 -0.58
N ASP A 88 11.88 10.54 -0.54
CA ASP A 88 11.13 10.74 0.70
C ASP A 88 11.04 9.47 1.56
N ALA A 89 10.87 8.30 0.95
CA ALA A 89 10.89 7.01 1.65
C ALA A 89 12.26 6.72 2.28
N ARG A 90 13.36 7.00 1.56
CA ARG A 90 14.72 6.83 2.10
C ARG A 90 14.99 7.75 3.27
N ASP A 91 14.59 9.01 3.15
CA ASP A 91 14.75 10.01 4.22
C ASP A 91 13.95 9.62 5.47
N ALA A 92 12.82 8.93 5.29
CA ALA A 92 12.00 8.35 6.36
C ALA A 92 12.55 7.01 6.90
N GLY A 93 13.68 6.51 6.40
CA GLY A 93 14.28 5.23 6.80
C GLY A 93 13.54 3.99 6.27
N ILE A 94 12.65 4.15 5.28
CA ILE A 94 11.94 3.06 4.63
C ILE A 94 12.82 2.53 3.49
N ALA A 95 12.94 1.20 3.41
CA ALA A 95 13.67 0.56 2.31
C ALA A 95 12.97 0.84 0.96
N ALA A 96 13.67 1.52 0.06
CA ALA A 96 13.17 1.86 -1.27
C ALA A 96 14.17 1.40 -2.34
N GLN A 97 13.69 0.58 -3.28
CA GLN A 97 14.41 0.22 -4.50
C GLN A 97 14.08 1.21 -5.62
N GLY A 98 14.96 1.35 -6.60
CA GLY A 98 14.75 2.25 -7.74
C GLY A 98 15.11 3.72 -7.45
N PRO A 99 14.59 4.69 -8.20
CA PRO A 99 13.77 4.46 -9.38
C PRO A 99 14.57 3.75 -10.49
N TYR A 100 13.90 2.89 -11.27
CA TYR A 100 14.47 2.16 -12.40
C TYR A 100 13.64 2.42 -13.66
N ASP A 101 14.32 2.60 -14.79
CA ASP A 101 13.67 2.58 -16.10
C ASP A 101 13.81 1.19 -16.72
N SER A 102 12.74 0.39 -16.64
CA SER A 102 12.71 -0.96 -17.20
C SER A 102 12.15 -1.03 -18.61
N GLY A 103 11.78 0.12 -19.20
CA GLY A 103 11.11 0.20 -20.49
C GLY A 103 9.72 -0.47 -20.50
N PRO A 104 8.97 -0.40 -21.61
CA PRO A 104 7.65 -1.02 -21.72
C PRO A 104 7.71 -2.57 -21.62
N PRO A 105 6.72 -3.23 -20.98
CA PRO A 105 5.50 -2.66 -20.42
C PRO A 105 5.61 -2.19 -18.96
N VAL A 106 6.74 -2.44 -18.28
CA VAL A 106 6.91 -2.15 -16.85
C VAL A 106 6.99 -0.64 -16.59
N GLY A 107 7.78 0.06 -17.40
CA GLY A 107 7.94 1.51 -17.32
C GLY A 107 8.97 1.94 -16.26
N TYR A 108 8.68 3.09 -15.65
CA TYR A 108 9.53 3.75 -14.66
C TYR A 108 8.91 3.60 -13.27
N TRP A 109 9.66 3.03 -12.32
CA TRP A 109 9.15 2.65 -10.99
C TRP A 109 10.22 2.76 -9.91
#